data_AF-A0A958WRL6-F1
#
_entry.id   AF-A0A958WRL6-F1
#
_cell.length_a   1.000
_cell.length_b   1.000
_cell.length_c   1.000
_cell.angle_alpha   90.00
_cell.angle_beta   90.00
_cell.angle_gamma   90.00
#
_symmetry.space_group_name_H-M   'P 1'
#
loop_
_entity.id
_entity.type
_entity.pdbx_description
1 polymer ?
#
loop_
_entity_poly.entity_id
_entity_poly.type
_entity_poly.pdbx_seq_one_letter_code
_entity_poly.pdbx_strand_id
1 'polypeptide(L)'
;EGPKERIVRVNDVLQTLQELAAFHRRQFDIPVIGITGSNGKTTTKELIAAVLGSALNVHFTKGNFNNHIGVPLTLLSMPEGTEIAVVEMGANHIGEIAALCEIAQPEYGIITNIGKAHLEGFGSFEGVLRAKSELYDYVLQHGETVFINSQDEVLSNMSKRFKAPIMYPAPGDFFTCSFVDASPFV
;
A
#
# COMPACT_ATOMS: atom_id res chain seq x y z
N GLU A 1 -17.39 -24.29 32.18
CA GLU A 1 -17.76 -24.65 30.81
C GLU A 1 -16.48 -24.80 30.00
N GLY A 2 -16.21 -25.97 29.42
CA GLY A 2 -15.01 -26.19 28.61
C GLY A 2 -15.04 -25.38 27.31
N PRO A 3 -13.89 -25.14 26.65
CA PRO A 3 -13.87 -24.47 25.36
C PRO A 3 -14.73 -25.27 24.38
N LYS A 4 -15.80 -24.65 23.85
CA LYS A 4 -16.60 -25.24 22.77
C LYS A 4 -15.66 -25.43 21.58
N GLU A 5 -15.61 -26.64 21.01
CA GLU A 5 -14.65 -27.10 19.96
C GLU A 5 -14.53 -26.21 18.70
N ARG A 6 -15.35 -25.16 18.56
CA ARG A 6 -15.32 -24.18 17.46
C ARG A 6 -14.90 -22.77 17.90
N ILE A 7 -14.33 -22.62 19.09
CA ILE A 7 -13.87 -21.34 19.64
C ILE A 7 -12.37 -21.43 19.91
N VAL A 8 -11.59 -20.60 19.23
CA VAL A 8 -10.16 -20.42 19.53
C VAL A 8 -10.06 -19.28 20.54
N ARG A 9 -9.63 -19.60 21.78
CA ARG A 9 -9.38 -18.59 22.81
C ARG A 9 -8.05 -17.91 22.51
N VAL A 10 -8.07 -16.58 22.43
CA VAL A 10 -6.89 -15.74 22.19
C VAL A 10 -6.82 -14.61 23.21
N ASN A 11 -5.63 -14.04 23.39
CA ASN A 11 -5.41 -12.94 24.33
C ASN A 11 -5.92 -11.61 23.77
N ASP A 12 -5.68 -11.36 22.48
CA ASP A 12 -6.13 -10.18 21.75
C ASP A 12 -6.62 -10.58 20.35
N VAL A 13 -7.88 -10.26 20.04
CA VAL A 13 -8.52 -10.66 18.78
C VAL A 13 -7.93 -9.93 17.59
N LEU A 14 -7.59 -8.64 17.75
CA LEU A 14 -7.04 -7.83 16.68
C LEU A 14 -5.63 -8.28 16.33
N GLN A 15 -4.78 -8.46 17.34
CA GLN A 15 -3.42 -8.97 17.15
C GLN A 15 -3.46 -10.36 16.49
N THR A 16 -4.32 -11.26 16.97
CA THR A 16 -4.47 -12.59 16.36
C THR A 16 -4.89 -12.49 14.89
N LEU A 17 -5.84 -11.60 14.55
CA LEU A 17 -6.28 -11.39 13.17
C LEU A 17 -5.11 -10.93 12.28
N GLN A 18 -4.29 -10.00 12.77
CA GLN A 18 -3.13 -9.49 12.05
C GLN A 18 -2.04 -10.55 11.86
N GLU A 19 -1.75 -11.32 12.91
CA GLU A 19 -0.79 -12.43 12.86
C GLU A 19 -1.27 -13.54 11.91
N LEU A 20 -2.56 -13.86 11.92
CA LEU A 20 -3.16 -14.83 11.01
C LEU A 20 -3.07 -14.36 9.56
N ALA A 21 -3.36 -13.08 9.29
CA ALA A 21 -3.24 -12.52 7.94
C ALA A 21 -1.78 -12.51 7.45
N ALA A 22 -0.83 -12.13 8.30
CA ALA A 22 0.59 -12.17 7.97
C ALA A 22 1.07 -13.61 7.76
N PHE A 23 0.60 -14.56 8.56
CA PHE A 23 0.88 -15.99 8.36
C PHE A 23 0.33 -16.50 7.03
N HIS A 24 -0.91 -16.13 6.69
CA HIS A 24 -1.55 -16.49 5.43
C HIS A 24 -0.80 -15.89 4.23
N ARG A 25 -0.41 -14.61 4.30
CA ARG A 25 0.39 -13.92 3.28
C ARG A 25 1.71 -14.64 2.96
N ARG A 26 2.36 -15.23 3.97
CA ARG A 26 3.61 -15.99 3.80
C ARG A 26 3.42 -17.39 3.18
N GLN A 27 2.19 -17.82 2.91
CA GLN A 27 1.94 -19.12 2.27
C GLN A 27 2.04 -19.08 0.74
N PHE A 28 2.22 -17.90 0.15
CA PHE A 28 2.27 -17.71 -1.29
C PHE A 28 3.25 -16.61 -1.70
N ASP A 29 3.87 -16.78 -2.86
CA ASP A 29 4.92 -15.89 -3.40
C ASP A 29 4.40 -14.96 -4.51
N ILE A 30 3.09 -14.70 -4.54
CA ILE A 30 2.52 -13.78 -5.53
C ILE A 30 2.94 -12.34 -5.21
N PRO A 31 3.17 -11.50 -6.22
CA PRO A 31 3.53 -10.10 -6.01
C PRO A 31 2.42 -9.30 -5.32
N VAL A 32 2.81 -8.44 -4.38
CA VAL A 32 1.93 -7.50 -3.69
C VAL A 32 2.39 -6.06 -3.89
N ILE A 33 1.48 -5.21 -4.38
CA ILE A 33 1.68 -3.77 -4.51
C ILE A 33 1.04 -3.07 -3.31
N GLY A 34 1.87 -2.45 -2.47
CA GLY A 34 1.42 -1.53 -1.42
C GLY A 34 1.18 -0.12 -1.98
N ILE A 35 0.06 0.49 -1.62
CA ILE A 35 -0.33 1.85 -2.04
C ILE A 35 -0.58 2.71 -0.81
N THR A 36 0.13 3.83 -0.68
CA THR A 36 -0.22 4.87 0.30
C THR A 36 -0.14 6.27 -0.31
N GLY A 37 -0.39 7.29 0.51
CA GLY A 37 -0.37 8.70 0.14
C GLY A 37 -1.47 9.50 0.83
N SER A 38 -1.40 10.82 0.73
CA SER A 38 -2.43 11.69 1.32
C SER A 38 -3.74 11.55 0.54
N ASN A 39 -3.70 11.69 -0.78
CA ASN A 39 -4.88 11.63 -1.65
C ASN A 39 -4.69 10.67 -2.84
N GLY A 40 -5.78 10.24 -3.47
CA GLY A 40 -5.73 9.45 -4.72
C GLY A 40 -5.47 7.95 -4.56
N LYS A 41 -5.22 7.47 -3.34
CA LYS A 41 -4.98 6.03 -3.03
C LYS A 41 -6.00 5.10 -3.68
N THR A 42 -7.28 5.33 -3.41
CA THR A 42 -8.37 4.47 -3.90
C THR A 42 -8.49 4.50 -5.42
N THR A 43 -8.39 5.69 -6.03
CA THR A 43 -8.41 5.85 -7.49
C THR A 43 -7.23 5.11 -8.13
N THR A 44 -6.01 5.30 -7.61
CA THR A 44 -4.80 4.62 -8.10
C THR A 44 -4.93 3.10 -7.97
N LYS A 45 -5.40 2.61 -6.82
CA LYS A 45 -5.65 1.18 -6.59
C LYS A 45 -6.64 0.61 -7.60
N GLU A 46 -7.77 1.29 -7.85
CA GLU A 46 -8.78 0.81 -8.80
C GLU A 46 -8.27 0.81 -10.24
N LEU A 47 -7.53 1.84 -10.65
CA LEU A 47 -6.93 1.90 -11.98
C LEU A 47 -5.88 0.81 -12.19
N ILE A 48 -4.99 0.58 -11.20
CA ILE A 48 -4.00 -0.50 -11.25
C ILE A 48 -4.71 -1.85 -11.35
N ALA A 49 -5.72 -2.09 -10.50
CA ALA A 49 -6.46 -3.35 -10.51
C ALA A 49 -7.20 -3.58 -11.84
N ALA A 50 -7.80 -2.53 -12.43
CA ALA A 50 -8.49 -2.62 -13.71
C ALA A 50 -7.54 -2.94 -14.87
N VAL A 51 -6.36 -2.29 -14.91
CA VAL A 51 -5.36 -2.54 -15.97
C VAL A 51 -4.76 -3.94 -15.82
N LEU A 52 -4.30 -4.32 -14.63
CA LEU A 52 -3.74 -5.66 -14.40
C LEU A 52 -4.79 -6.77 -14.60
N GLY A 53 -6.05 -6.49 -14.25
CA GLY A 53 -7.18 -7.40 -14.43
C GLY A 53 -7.52 -7.73 -15.88
N SER A 54 -6.92 -7.01 -16.85
CA SER A 54 -7.03 -7.36 -18.27
C SER A 54 -6.21 -8.61 -18.66
N ALA A 55 -5.25 -9.01 -17.83
CA ALA A 55 -4.32 -10.11 -18.12
C ALA A 55 -4.09 -11.07 -16.95
N LEU A 56 -4.36 -10.65 -15.70
CA LEU A 56 -4.07 -11.41 -14.49
C LEU A 56 -5.31 -11.51 -13.58
N ASN A 57 -5.34 -12.54 -12.74
CA ASN A 57 -6.27 -12.67 -11.62
C ASN A 57 -5.84 -11.74 -10.48
N VAL A 58 -6.45 -10.55 -10.41
CA VAL A 58 -6.07 -9.53 -9.42
C VAL A 58 -6.97 -9.59 -8.19
N HIS A 59 -6.35 -9.65 -7.01
CA HIS A 59 -7.03 -9.34 -5.74
C HIS A 59 -6.67 -7.94 -5.27
N PHE A 60 -7.60 -7.20 -4.68
CA PHE A 60 -7.30 -5.84 -4.22
C PHE A 60 -8.22 -5.36 -3.11
N THR A 61 -7.76 -4.39 -2.33
CA THR A 61 -8.53 -3.78 -1.23
C THR A 61 -9.90 -3.28 -1.72
N LYS A 62 -10.97 -3.79 -1.12
CA LYS A 62 -12.35 -3.36 -1.40
C LYS A 62 -12.76 -2.23 -0.45
N GLY A 63 -13.51 -1.25 -0.97
CA GLY A 63 -13.94 -0.10 -0.19
C GLY A 63 -12.76 0.65 0.46
N ASN A 64 -12.90 0.98 1.74
CA ASN A 64 -11.89 1.67 2.55
C ASN A 64 -11.20 0.74 3.57
N PHE A 65 -11.09 -0.56 3.27
CA PHE A 65 -10.43 -1.55 4.14
C PHE A 65 -8.90 -1.44 4.10
N ASN A 66 -8.38 -0.27 4.46
CA ASN A 66 -6.98 0.12 4.33
C ASN A 66 -6.26 0.30 5.68
N ASN A 67 -6.89 -0.06 6.79
CA ASN A 67 -6.36 0.12 8.15
C ASN A 67 -5.95 -1.22 8.80
N HIS A 68 -5.63 -1.17 10.10
CA HIS A 68 -5.17 -2.29 10.92
C HIS A 68 -6.16 -3.48 11.05
N ILE A 69 -7.41 -3.32 10.60
CA ILE A 69 -8.40 -4.41 10.46
C ILE A 69 -8.61 -4.77 8.99
N GLY A 70 -8.75 -3.74 8.14
CA GLY A 70 -9.11 -3.91 6.73
C GLY A 70 -8.03 -4.61 5.90
N VAL A 71 -6.76 -4.31 6.13
CA VAL A 71 -5.65 -4.99 5.43
C VAL A 71 -5.62 -6.48 5.77
N PRO A 72 -5.67 -6.90 7.05
CA PRO A 72 -5.81 -8.32 7.39
C PRO A 72 -6.97 -9.02 6.69
N LEU A 73 -8.16 -8.41 6.68
CA LEU A 73 -9.34 -9.00 6.03
C LEU A 73 -9.19 -9.06 4.50
N THR A 74 -8.51 -8.08 3.90
CA THR A 74 -8.19 -8.12 2.48
C THR A 74 -7.32 -9.33 2.18
N LEU A 75 -6.26 -9.58 2.95
CA LEU A 75 -5.37 -10.72 2.71
C LEU A 75 -6.07 -12.07 2.94
N LEU A 76 -6.85 -12.20 4.01
CA LEU A 76 -7.55 -13.44 4.36
C LEU A 76 -8.72 -13.78 3.41
N SER A 77 -9.19 -12.82 2.63
CA SER A 77 -10.24 -13.04 1.63
C SER A 77 -9.69 -13.27 0.22
N MET A 78 -8.37 -13.38 0.08
CA MET A 78 -7.73 -13.61 -1.21
C MET A 78 -8.15 -14.98 -1.79
N PRO A 79 -8.74 -15.02 -3.00
CA PRO A 79 -9.10 -16.27 -3.64
C PRO A 79 -7.88 -17.09 -4.05
N GLU A 80 -8.04 -18.41 -4.09
CA GLU A 80 -7.08 -19.29 -4.77
C GLU A 80 -6.94 -18.89 -6.24
N GLY A 81 -5.72 -19.01 -6.78
CA GLY A 81 -5.42 -18.62 -8.17
C GLY A 81 -5.24 -17.12 -8.41
N THR A 82 -5.24 -16.30 -7.35
CA THR A 82 -4.78 -14.90 -7.43
C THR A 82 -3.33 -14.88 -7.91
N GLU A 83 -3.02 -14.01 -8.88
CA GLU A 83 -1.69 -13.87 -9.48
C GLU A 83 -0.97 -12.61 -9.02
N ILE A 84 -1.70 -11.61 -8.52
CA ILE A 84 -1.16 -10.37 -7.97
C ILE A 84 -2.16 -9.71 -7.02
N ALA A 85 -1.67 -9.06 -5.96
CA ALA A 85 -2.50 -8.30 -5.04
C ALA A 85 -2.17 -6.80 -5.01
N VAL A 86 -3.19 -5.95 -4.87
CA VAL A 86 -3.05 -4.49 -4.71
C VAL A 86 -3.66 -4.04 -3.39
N VAL A 87 -2.81 -3.67 -2.43
CA VAL A 87 -3.20 -3.38 -1.04
C VAL A 87 -3.10 -1.90 -0.76
N GLU A 88 -4.24 -1.27 -0.50
CA GLU A 88 -4.32 0.13 -0.08
C GLU A 88 -4.02 0.24 1.42
N MET A 89 -3.15 1.18 1.82
CA MET A 89 -2.70 1.39 3.19
C MET A 89 -2.95 2.84 3.64
N GLY A 90 -3.83 2.99 4.62
CA GLY A 90 -4.20 4.22 5.29
C GLY A 90 -3.52 4.32 6.66
N ALA A 91 -3.19 5.56 7.05
CA ALA A 91 -2.64 5.84 8.37
C ALA A 91 -3.02 7.25 8.80
N ASN A 92 -3.24 7.41 10.10
CA ASN A 92 -3.44 8.64 10.85
C ASN A 92 -2.25 8.94 11.79
N HIS A 93 -1.44 7.94 12.14
CA HIS A 93 -0.29 8.08 13.02
C HIS A 93 0.98 7.48 12.41
N ILE A 94 2.14 7.99 12.85
CA ILE A 94 3.46 7.44 12.49
C ILE A 94 3.55 6.00 13.02
N GLY A 95 4.09 5.08 12.22
CA GLY A 95 4.26 3.66 12.51
C GLY A 95 3.12 2.79 11.98
N GLU A 96 1.97 3.37 11.62
CA GLU A 96 0.85 2.57 11.13
C GLU A 96 1.10 2.00 9.73
N ILE A 97 1.73 2.75 8.81
CA ILE A 97 2.05 2.21 7.48
C ILE A 97 3.09 1.10 7.61
N ALA A 98 4.11 1.28 8.45
CA ALA A 98 5.08 0.24 8.76
C ALA A 98 4.39 -1.03 9.28
N ALA A 99 3.48 -0.91 10.25
CA ALA A 99 2.73 -2.04 10.78
C ALA A 99 1.87 -2.75 9.71
N LEU A 100 1.24 -2.00 8.79
CA LEU A 100 0.52 -2.59 7.66
C LEU A 100 1.44 -3.30 6.67
N CYS A 101 2.65 -2.79 6.46
CA CYS A 101 3.65 -3.45 5.62
C CYS A 101 4.14 -4.76 6.24
N GLU A 102 4.33 -4.84 7.56
CA GLU A 102 4.69 -6.11 8.22
C GLU A 102 3.64 -7.21 8.02
N ILE A 103 2.37 -6.81 7.89
CA ILE A 103 1.25 -7.72 7.63
C ILE A 103 1.19 -8.11 6.14
N ALA A 104 1.20 -7.12 5.25
CA ALA A 104 0.96 -7.32 3.81
C ALA A 104 2.20 -7.75 3.02
N GLN A 105 3.39 -7.46 3.55
CA GLN A 105 4.70 -7.78 2.99
C GLN A 105 4.79 -7.43 1.48
N PRO A 106 4.61 -6.14 1.11
CA PRO A 106 4.64 -5.73 -0.29
C PRO A 106 6.04 -5.76 -0.89
N GLU A 107 6.20 -6.40 -2.04
CA GLU A 107 7.42 -6.31 -2.86
C GLU A 107 7.48 -5.00 -3.64
N TYR A 108 6.32 -4.41 -3.93
CA TYR A 108 6.21 -3.19 -4.73
C TYR A 108 5.53 -2.07 -3.94
N GLY A 109 6.04 -0.84 -4.08
CA GLY A 109 5.50 0.32 -3.36
C GLY A 109 5.18 1.50 -4.27
N ILE A 110 4.03 2.14 -4.05
CA ILE A 110 3.69 3.42 -4.66
C ILE A 110 3.13 4.38 -3.59
N ILE A 111 3.69 5.58 -3.54
CA ILE A 111 3.14 6.71 -2.79
C ILE A 111 2.52 7.66 -3.81
N THR A 112 1.21 7.90 -3.71
CA THR A 112 0.49 8.71 -4.71
C THR A 112 0.85 10.20 -4.64
N ASN A 113 1.03 10.74 -3.42
CA ASN A 113 1.48 12.09 -3.10
C ASN A 113 1.68 12.24 -1.58
N ILE A 114 2.41 13.28 -1.19
CA ILE A 114 2.56 13.70 0.21
C ILE A 114 2.01 15.12 0.35
N GLY A 115 0.75 15.21 0.78
CA GLY A 115 0.04 16.47 1.04
C GLY A 115 -0.28 16.68 2.53
N LYS A 116 -0.70 17.90 2.90
CA LYS A 116 -1.12 18.29 4.24
C LYS A 116 -2.48 17.68 4.62
N ALA A 117 -2.51 16.37 4.88
CA ALA A 117 -3.69 15.65 5.38
C ALA A 117 -3.42 15.08 6.77
N HIS A 118 -4.46 14.96 7.60
CA HIS A 118 -4.38 14.33 8.93
C HIS A 118 -3.30 14.90 9.87
N LEU A 119 -3.05 16.21 9.79
CA LEU A 119 -1.98 16.87 10.55
C LEU A 119 -2.12 16.70 12.07
N GLU A 120 -3.34 16.57 12.61
CA GLU A 120 -3.54 16.35 14.05
C GLU A 120 -2.93 15.03 14.54
N GLY A 121 -2.99 13.96 13.73
CA GLY A 121 -2.44 12.65 14.09
C GLY A 121 -0.94 12.50 13.80
N PHE A 122 -0.43 13.28 12.83
CA PHE A 122 0.97 13.29 12.42
C PHE A 122 1.82 14.40 13.05
N GLY A 123 1.19 15.40 13.67
CA GLY A 123 1.82 16.56 14.31
C GLY A 123 2.31 17.63 13.33
N SER A 124 2.91 17.25 12.20
CA SER A 124 3.41 18.19 11.19
C SER A 124 3.42 17.59 9.77
N PHE A 125 3.76 18.41 8.77
CA PHE A 125 3.97 17.93 7.41
C PHE A 125 5.12 16.91 7.32
N GLU A 126 6.20 17.14 8.06
CA GLU A 126 7.33 16.21 8.21
C GLU A 126 6.87 14.90 8.85
N GLY A 127 5.91 14.94 9.77
CA GLY A 127 5.26 13.76 10.32
C GLY A 127 4.49 12.97 9.26
N VAL A 128 3.73 13.66 8.39
CA VAL A 128 3.03 13.01 7.26
C VAL A 128 4.05 12.39 6.30
N LEU A 129 5.10 13.14 5.95
CA LEU A 129 6.17 12.67 5.08
C LEU A 129 6.82 11.41 5.65
N ARG A 130 7.19 11.43 6.94
CA ARG A 130 7.77 10.27 7.63
C ARG A 130 6.83 9.08 7.59
N ALA A 131 5.58 9.26 7.97
CA ALA A 131 4.60 8.17 8.02
C ALA A 131 4.34 7.53 6.65
N LYS A 132 4.22 8.33 5.58
CA LYS A 132 4.02 7.77 4.23
C LYS A 132 5.28 7.12 3.67
N SER A 133 6.46 7.64 4.04
CA SER A 133 7.75 7.07 3.63
C SER A 133 7.97 5.66 4.18
N GLU A 134 7.28 5.26 5.25
CA GLU A 134 7.41 3.91 5.84
C GLU A 134 7.16 2.79 4.81
N LEU A 135 6.29 2.99 3.83
CA LEU A 135 6.09 2.02 2.74
C LEU A 135 7.37 1.87 1.90
N TYR A 136 7.98 2.98 1.51
CA TYR A 136 9.24 2.99 0.76
C TYR A 136 10.40 2.47 1.62
N ASP A 137 10.42 2.76 2.91
CA ASP A 137 11.41 2.23 3.85
C ASP A 137 11.32 0.71 3.95
N TYR A 138 10.10 0.15 3.97
CA TYR A 138 9.87 -1.29 3.98
C TYR A 138 10.33 -1.93 2.67
N VAL A 139 9.88 -1.42 1.53
CA VAL A 139 10.24 -1.97 0.20
C VAL A 139 11.74 -1.88 -0.05
N LEU A 140 12.42 -0.82 0.42
CA LEU A 140 13.88 -0.70 0.32
C LEU A 140 14.62 -1.83 1.06
N GLN A 141 14.04 -2.34 2.14
CA GLN A 141 14.67 -3.36 3.00
C GLN A 141 14.27 -4.79 2.63
N HIS A 142 13.03 -4.98 2.16
CA HIS A 142 12.41 -6.31 2.02
C HIS A 142 11.79 -6.57 0.64
N GLY A 143 11.61 -5.53 -0.18
CA GLY A 143 10.94 -5.63 -1.47
C GLY A 143 11.89 -5.40 -2.65
N GLU A 144 11.29 -5.15 -3.80
CA GLU A 144 11.97 -5.12 -5.09
C GLU A 144 12.01 -3.71 -5.69
N THR A 145 10.86 -3.06 -5.85
CA THR A 145 10.76 -1.85 -6.67
C THR A 145 9.74 -0.86 -6.13
N VAL A 146 10.10 0.42 -6.20
CA VAL A 146 9.18 1.52 -5.95
C VAL A 146 8.86 2.27 -7.25
N PHE A 147 7.62 2.72 -7.35
CA PHE A 147 7.15 3.59 -8.42
C PHE A 147 7.08 5.02 -7.90
N ILE A 148 7.78 5.94 -8.56
CA ILE A 148 7.97 7.31 -8.07
C ILE A 148 7.50 8.30 -9.13
N ASN A 149 6.61 9.20 -8.72
CA ASN A 149 6.27 10.38 -9.51
C ASN A 149 7.43 11.40 -9.45
N SER A 150 8.21 11.52 -10.52
CA SER A 150 9.37 12.41 -10.64
C SER A 150 8.99 13.90 -10.69
N GLN A 151 7.74 14.22 -11.02
CA GLN A 151 7.21 15.59 -11.02
C GLN A 151 6.79 16.07 -9.63
N ASP A 152 6.63 15.15 -8.67
CA ASP A 152 6.47 15.52 -7.26
C ASP A 152 7.86 15.70 -6.65
N GLU A 153 8.23 16.93 -6.29
CA GLU A 153 9.56 17.23 -5.77
C GLU A 153 9.93 16.43 -4.51
N VAL A 154 8.95 16.11 -3.66
CA VAL A 154 9.17 15.36 -2.43
C VAL A 154 9.48 13.90 -2.77
N LEU A 155 8.65 13.28 -3.61
CA LEU A 155 8.85 11.88 -4.03
C LEU A 155 10.09 11.72 -4.91
N SER A 156 10.33 12.66 -5.82
CA SER A 156 11.51 12.71 -6.67
C SER A 156 12.80 12.78 -5.83
N ASN A 157 12.82 13.52 -4.72
CA ASN A 157 13.96 13.50 -3.81
C ASN A 157 14.15 12.15 -3.11
N MET A 158 13.08 11.41 -2.81
CA MET A 158 13.17 10.07 -2.22
C MET A 158 13.77 9.04 -3.17
N SER A 159 13.66 9.25 -4.49
CA SER A 159 14.24 8.33 -5.51
C SER A 159 15.72 8.07 -5.33
N LYS A 160 16.47 9.05 -4.79
CA LYS A 160 17.91 8.99 -4.53
C LYS A 160 18.31 7.87 -3.54
N ARG A 161 17.34 7.36 -2.78
CA ARG A 161 17.53 6.26 -1.82
C ARG A 161 17.54 4.88 -2.51
N PHE A 162 17.02 4.80 -3.73
CA PHE A 162 16.82 3.57 -4.47
C PHE A 162 17.84 3.48 -5.61
N LYS A 163 18.38 2.26 -5.85
CA LYS A 163 19.33 2.05 -6.96
C LYS A 163 18.67 2.15 -8.33
N ALA A 164 17.44 1.65 -8.46
CA ALA A 164 16.71 1.60 -9.71
C ALA A 164 15.18 1.75 -9.48
N PRO A 165 14.70 2.91 -8.99
CA PRO A 165 13.27 3.16 -8.91
C PRO A 165 12.66 3.30 -10.32
N ILE A 166 11.40 2.91 -10.48
CA ILE A 166 10.66 3.17 -11.72
C ILE A 166 10.03 4.55 -11.63
N MET A 167 10.56 5.49 -12.41
CA MET A 167 10.07 6.88 -12.43
C MET A 167 9.03 7.08 -13.52
N TYR A 168 8.13 8.03 -13.29
CA TYR A 168 7.11 8.54 -14.22
C TYR A 168 6.71 9.97 -13.78
N PRO A 169 6.00 10.79 -14.58
CA PRO A 169 5.74 10.64 -16.00
C PRO A 169 6.63 11.55 -16.88
N ALA A 170 7.72 12.12 -16.35
CA ALA A 170 8.47 13.16 -17.03
C ALA A 170 9.25 12.63 -18.25
N PRO A 171 9.63 13.50 -19.21
CA PRO A 171 10.57 13.13 -20.26
C PRO A 171 11.88 12.60 -19.68
N GLY A 172 12.29 11.39 -20.07
CA GLY A 172 13.50 10.72 -19.57
C GLY A 172 13.24 9.72 -18.44
N ASP A 173 12.01 9.66 -17.91
CA ASP A 173 11.57 8.60 -17.01
C ASP A 173 11.32 7.28 -17.74
N PHE A 174 11.08 6.20 -16.98
CA PHE A 174 10.73 4.89 -17.55
C PHE A 174 9.46 4.95 -18.39
N PHE A 175 8.47 5.72 -17.94
CA PHE A 175 7.26 6.00 -18.69
C PHE A 175 7.03 7.50 -18.76
N THR A 176 6.89 8.03 -19.98
CA THR A 176 6.56 9.43 -20.20
C THR A 176 5.10 9.57 -20.58
N CYS A 177 4.36 10.42 -19.87
CA CYS A 177 3.03 10.84 -20.29
C CYS A 177 2.85 12.35 -20.14
N SER A 178 2.12 12.94 -21.09
CA SER A 178 1.75 14.35 -21.08
C SER A 178 0.30 14.47 -20.65
N PHE A 179 0.04 15.35 -19.68
CA PHE A 179 -1.31 15.77 -19.38
C PHE A 179 -1.93 16.44 -20.62
N VAL A 180 -3.09 15.95 -21.06
CA VAL A 180 -3.79 16.47 -22.24
C VAL A 180 -4.77 17.56 -21.82
N ASP A 181 -5.72 17.24 -20.93
CA ASP A 181 -6.70 18.17 -20.35
C ASP A 181 -7.41 17.53 -19.15
N ALA A 182 -8.05 18.34 -18.29
CA ALA A 182 -9.03 17.89 -17.29
C ALA A 182 -10.24 18.83 -17.29
N SER A 183 -11.40 18.29 -17.65
CA SER A 183 -12.66 19.04 -17.72
C SER A 183 -13.79 18.30 -16.99
N PRO A 184 -14.56 18.99 -16.12
CA PRO A 184 -14.31 20.35 -15.62
C PRO A 184 -13.12 20.39 -14.67
N PHE A 185 -12.46 21.54 -14.56
CA PHE A 185 -11.45 21.79 -13.53
C PHE A 185 -12.11 21.68 -12.15
N VAL A 186 -11.52 20.87 -11.25
CA VAL A 186 -11.87 20.80 -9.83
C VAL A 186 -10.85 21.59 -9.03
#